data_AF-A0A3N9UR48-F1
#
_entry.id   AF-A0A3N9UR48-F1
#
_cell.length_a   1.000
_cell.length_b   1.000
_cell.length_c   1.000
_cell.angle_alpha   90.00
_cell.angle_beta   90.00
_cell.angle_gamma   90.00
#
_symmetry.space_group_name_H-M   'P 1'
#
loop_
_entity.id
_entity.type
_entity.pdbx_description
1 polymer ?
#
loop_
_entity_poly.entity_id
_entity_poly.type
_entity_poly.pdbx_seq_one_letter_code
_entity_poly.pdbx_strand_id
1 'polypeptide(L)'
;TPRWVSTRCQPIAVADVIRYLVGCLKDERTAGETFDIGGPDILTYQEMMERFAKAEGKSIVIIRVPLLTPKLSSYWVGLITPVKPSISMPLIEGLRNEVVCRETRIRELIPFPLTSYDEALREALAEGKRERHRP
;
A
#
# COMPACT_ATOMS: atom_id res chain seq x y z
N THR A 1 -14.46 -14.09 6.56
CA THR A 1 -13.39 -13.17 6.13
C THR A 1 -13.84 -11.75 6.39
N PRO A 2 -12.97 -10.87 6.91
CA PRO A 2 -13.05 -9.50 6.46
C PRO A 2 -12.92 -9.51 4.94
N ARG A 3 -13.93 -9.09 4.18
CA ARG A 3 -13.87 -9.11 2.71
C ARG A 3 -12.67 -8.34 2.15
N TRP A 4 -12.07 -7.45 2.94
CA TRP A 4 -10.92 -6.64 2.54
C TRP A 4 -9.65 -7.42 2.26
N VAL A 5 -9.43 -8.61 2.82
CA VAL A 5 -8.13 -9.30 2.61
C VAL A 5 -7.91 -9.73 1.15
N SER A 6 -9.03 -9.94 0.43
CA SER A 6 -9.05 -10.21 -1.02
C SER A 6 -9.21 -8.96 -1.88
N THR A 7 -9.32 -7.77 -1.27
CA THR A 7 -9.43 -6.52 -2.03
C THR A 7 -8.11 -6.22 -2.71
N ARG A 8 -8.19 -5.88 -4.00
CA ARG A 8 -7.02 -5.55 -4.82
C ARG A 8 -6.57 -4.11 -4.60
N CYS A 9 -5.26 -3.92 -4.63
CA CYS A 9 -4.58 -2.65 -4.59
C CYS A 9 -3.39 -2.68 -5.56
N GLN A 10 -2.96 -1.50 -5.99
CA GLN A 10 -1.80 -1.35 -6.85
C GLN A 10 -0.74 -0.50 -6.13
N PRO A 11 0.08 -1.10 -5.25
CA PRO A 11 1.07 -0.36 -4.47
C PRO A 11 2.08 0.34 -5.38
N ILE A 12 2.58 1.49 -4.93
CA ILE A 12 3.60 2.27 -5.63
C ILE A 12 4.71 2.67 -4.65
N ALA A 13 5.96 2.60 -5.09
CA ALA A 13 7.10 3.06 -4.30
C ALA A 13 7.05 4.58 -4.13
N VAL A 14 7.37 5.08 -2.93
CA VAL A 14 7.36 6.52 -2.64
C VAL A 14 8.31 7.28 -3.57
N ALA A 15 9.48 6.69 -3.89
CA ALA A 15 10.41 7.27 -4.85
C ALA A 15 9.78 7.48 -6.24
N ASP A 16 8.93 6.56 -6.69
CA ASP A 16 8.24 6.67 -7.98
C ASP A 16 7.13 7.73 -7.94
N VAL A 17 6.43 7.88 -6.80
CA VAL A 17 5.50 9.01 -6.59
C VAL A 17 6.25 10.33 -6.75
N ILE A 18 7.41 10.47 -6.12
CA ILE A 18 8.23 11.68 -6.22
C ILE A 18 8.71 11.91 -7.66
N ARG A 19 9.11 10.85 -8.38
CA ARG A 19 9.48 10.95 -9.80
C ARG A 19 8.34 11.48 -10.65
N TYR A 20 7.11 11.00 -10.45
CA TYR A 20 5.93 11.54 -11.13
C TYR A 20 5.69 13.01 -10.77
N LEU A 21 5.70 13.37 -9.49
CA LEU A 21 5.50 14.76 -9.06
C LEU A 21 6.52 15.71 -9.69
N VAL A 22 7.81 15.34 -9.68
CA VAL A 22 8.88 16.12 -10.31
C VAL A 22 8.74 16.16 -11.83
N GLY A 23 8.27 15.07 -12.45
CA GLY A 23 8.02 15.01 -13.88
C GLY A 23 6.87 15.92 -14.31
N CYS A 24 5.79 16.01 -13.53
CA CYS A 24 4.67 16.93 -13.81
C CYS A 24 5.12 18.39 -13.84
N LEU A 25 6.11 18.77 -13.02
CA LEU A 25 6.67 20.13 -13.06
C LEU A 25 7.39 20.46 -14.38
N LYS A 26 7.68 19.46 -15.22
CA LYS A 26 8.46 19.61 -16.45
C LYS A 26 7.65 19.39 -17.73
N ASP A 27 6.39 18.94 -17.63
CA ASP A 27 5.54 18.66 -18.77
C ASP A 27 4.22 19.44 -18.66
N GLU A 28 4.08 20.48 -19.49
CA GLU A 28 2.90 21.36 -19.51
C GLU A 28 1.59 20.60 -19.78
N ARG A 29 1.65 19.44 -20.45
CA ARG A 29 0.46 18.60 -20.71
C ARG A 29 -0.14 18.02 -19.44
N THR A 30 0.59 18.06 -18.32
CA THR A 30 0.10 17.62 -17.01
C THR A 30 -0.66 18.71 -16.25
N ALA A 31 -0.58 19.96 -16.68
CA ALA A 31 -1.19 21.08 -15.97
C ALA A 31 -2.72 21.04 -16.04
N GLY A 32 -3.38 21.10 -14.87
CA GLY A 32 -4.84 21.05 -14.76
C GLY A 32 -5.46 19.66 -14.93
N GLU A 33 -4.64 18.63 -15.14
CA GLU A 33 -5.08 17.25 -15.33
C GLU A 33 -5.07 16.44 -14.04
N THR A 34 -5.74 15.28 -14.06
CA THR A 34 -5.72 14.28 -12.99
C THR A 34 -5.23 12.95 -13.54
N PHE A 35 -4.35 12.30 -12.79
CA PHE A 35 -3.74 11.03 -13.18
C PHE A 35 -3.75 10.03 -12.03
N ASP A 36 -3.98 8.78 -12.38
CA ASP A 36 -3.79 7.65 -11.48
C ASP A 36 -2.33 7.21 -11.53
N ILE A 37 -1.72 7.01 -10.35
CA ILE A 37 -0.36 6.48 -10.22
C ILE A 37 -0.39 5.18 -9.42
N GLY A 38 0.32 4.18 -9.93
CA GLY A 38 0.39 2.85 -9.35
C GLY A 38 1.63 2.12 -9.87
N GLY A 39 2.19 1.24 -9.03
CA GLY A 39 3.33 0.42 -9.39
C GLY A 39 2.99 -0.64 -10.43
N PRO A 40 3.95 -1.52 -10.75
CA PRO A 40 3.75 -2.53 -11.79
C PRO A 40 2.90 -3.71 -11.31
N ASP A 41 2.80 -3.93 -10.00
CA ASP A 41 2.11 -5.07 -9.40
C ASP A 41 0.69 -4.69 -8.94
N ILE A 42 -0.30 -5.50 -9.32
CA ILE A 42 -1.64 -5.49 -8.72
C ILE A 42 -1.70 -6.67 -7.76
N LEU A 43 -1.90 -6.39 -6.48
CA LEU A 43 -1.86 -7.37 -5.40
C LEU A 43 -3.15 -7.28 -4.58
N THR A 44 -3.51 -8.38 -3.93
CA THR A 44 -4.42 -8.35 -2.79
C THR A 44 -3.65 -7.95 -1.54
N TYR A 45 -4.35 -7.42 -0.53
CA TYR A 45 -3.73 -7.17 0.78
C TYR A 45 -3.14 -8.45 1.39
N GLN A 46 -3.76 -9.61 1.15
CA GLN A 46 -3.19 -10.90 1.53
C GLN A 46 -1.81 -11.13 0.92
N GLU A 47 -1.68 -10.97 -0.40
CA GLU A 47 -0.40 -11.15 -1.10
C GLU A 47 0.67 -10.16 -0.62
N MET A 48 0.31 -8.91 -0.36
CA MET A 48 1.23 -7.93 0.23
C MET A 48 1.76 -8.40 1.59
N MET A 49 0.87 -8.85 2.49
CA MET A 49 1.27 -9.33 3.82
C MET A 49 2.14 -10.59 3.74
N GLU A 50 1.81 -11.52 2.85
CA GLU A 50 2.58 -12.75 2.64
C GLU A 50 3.98 -12.46 2.09
N ARG A 51 4.09 -11.56 1.09
CA ARG A 51 5.37 -11.11 0.54
C ARG A 51 6.21 -10.36 1.58
N PHE A 52 5.60 -9.47 2.37
CA PHE A 52 6.24 -8.81 3.50
C PHE A 52 6.80 -9.81 4.52
N ALA A 53 5.97 -10.76 4.97
CA ALA A 53 6.39 -11.78 5.92
C ALA A 53 7.58 -12.59 5.39
N LYS A 54 7.51 -13.02 4.12
CA LYS A 54 8.58 -13.76 3.46
C LYS A 54 9.89 -12.96 3.41
N ALA A 55 9.83 -11.67 3.09
CA ALA A 55 11.02 -10.80 3.06
C ALA A 55 11.67 -10.61 4.44
N GLU A 56 10.86 -10.67 5.51
CA GLU A 56 11.32 -10.67 6.91
C GLU A 56 11.71 -12.06 7.44
N GLY A 57 11.69 -13.10 6.58
CA GLY A 57 12.01 -14.48 6.98
C GLY A 57 10.95 -15.13 7.87
N LYS A 58 9.70 -14.65 7.83
CA LYS A 58 8.56 -15.14 8.62
C LYS A 58 7.54 -15.83 7.72
N SER A 59 6.81 -16.79 8.28
CA SER A 59 5.63 -17.38 7.65
C SER A 59 4.39 -16.96 8.42
N ILE A 60 3.38 -16.45 7.73
CA ILE A 60 2.08 -16.08 8.31
C ILE A 60 0.99 -17.04 7.84
N VAL A 61 0.02 -17.33 8.70
CA VAL A 61 -1.18 -18.09 8.37
C VAL A 61 -2.39 -17.18 8.54
N ILE A 62 -3.09 -16.87 7.44
CA ILE A 62 -4.23 -15.96 7.45
C ILE A 62 -5.52 -16.78 7.57
N ILE A 63 -6.10 -16.80 8.78
CA ILE A 63 -7.33 -17.56 9.08
C ILE A 63 -8.58 -16.72 8.84
N ARG A 64 -9.55 -17.30 8.15
CA ARG A 64 -10.82 -16.66 7.80
C ARG A 64 -11.80 -16.68 8.97
N VAL A 65 -11.86 -15.61 9.76
CA VAL A 65 -12.93 -15.46 10.76
C VAL A 65 -14.15 -14.73 10.16
N PRO A 66 -15.40 -15.18 10.40
CA PRO A 66 -16.58 -14.38 10.15
C PRO A 66 -16.53 -13.18 11.12
N LEU A 67 -16.60 -11.95 10.61
CA LEU A 67 -16.63 -10.77 11.46
C LEU A 67 -17.76 -10.94 12.48
N LEU A 68 -17.44 -11.18 13.74
CA LEU A 68 -18.31 -10.81 14.84
C LEU A 68 -18.46 -9.29 14.75
N THR A 69 -19.52 -8.87 14.05
CA THR A 69 -20.18 -7.56 13.98
C THR A 69 -19.25 -6.32 13.99
N PRO A 70 -19.37 -5.37 13.05
CA PRO A 70 -18.59 -4.11 13.03
C PRO A 70 -18.52 -3.34 14.37
N LYS A 71 -19.46 -3.58 15.30
CA LYS A 71 -19.48 -3.03 16.66
C LYS A 71 -18.48 -3.68 17.65
N LEU A 72 -18.03 -4.91 17.41
CA LEU A 72 -16.99 -5.57 18.23
C LEU A 72 -15.58 -5.22 17.73
N SER A 73 -15.40 -4.96 16.43
CA SER A 73 -14.10 -4.66 15.83
C SER A 73 -13.50 -3.32 16.27
N SER A 74 -14.32 -2.32 16.61
CA SER A 74 -13.84 -1.02 17.11
C SER A 74 -13.16 -1.11 18.48
N TYR A 75 -13.59 -2.05 19.33
CA TYR A 75 -12.98 -2.30 20.63
C TYR A 75 -11.69 -3.14 20.52
N TRP A 76 -11.63 -4.09 19.58
CA TRP A 76 -10.47 -4.98 19.42
C TRP A 76 -9.21 -4.29 18.85
N VAL A 77 -9.38 -3.33 17.93
CA VAL A 77 -8.24 -2.60 17.33
C VAL A 77 -7.57 -1.67 18.34
N GLY A 78 -8.35 -0.99 19.17
CA GLY A 78 -7.83 -0.18 20.28
C GLY A 78 -7.19 -1.01 21.41
N LEU A 79 -7.49 -2.31 21.50
CA LEU A 79 -6.93 -3.21 22.51
C LEU A 79 -5.56 -3.79 22.11
N ILE A 80 -5.30 -3.96 20.79
CA ILE A 80 -4.12 -4.67 20.28
C ILE A 80 -3.14 -3.77 19.52
N THR A 81 -3.56 -2.57 19.12
CA THR A 81 -2.70 -1.57 18.50
C THR A 81 -2.83 -0.22 19.22
N PRO A 82 -1.73 0.53 19.44
CA PRO A 82 -1.75 1.81 20.15
C PRO A 82 -2.40 2.96 19.34
N VAL A 83 -3.12 2.65 18.26
CA VAL A 83 -3.72 3.63 17.35
C VAL A 83 -5.17 3.89 17.76
N LYS A 84 -5.54 5.17 17.90
CA LYS A 84 -6.89 5.57 18.29
C LYS A 84 -7.94 5.04 17.29
N PRO A 85 -9.09 4.52 17.76
CA PRO A 85 -10.15 3.98 16.90
C PRO A 85 -10.64 4.94 15.80
N SER A 86 -10.57 6.25 16.03
CA SER A 86 -10.96 7.29 15.06
C SER A 86 -10.06 7.34 13.81
N ILE A 87 -8.82 6.84 13.88
CA ILE A 87 -7.89 6.75 12.75
C ILE A 87 -7.95 5.37 12.11
N SER A 88 -8.11 4.32 12.91
CA SER A 88 -8.11 2.94 12.39
C SER A 88 -9.40 2.58 11.63
N MET A 89 -10.57 3.12 12.02
CA MET A 89 -11.84 2.78 11.37
C MET A 89 -11.91 3.26 9.90
N PRO A 90 -11.56 4.52 9.55
CA PRO A 90 -11.49 4.96 8.15
C PRO A 90 -10.48 4.17 7.32
N LEU A 91 -9.33 3.80 7.92
CA LEU A 91 -8.33 2.97 7.25
C LEU A 91 -8.90 1.58 6.92
N ILE A 92 -9.52 0.89 7.89
CA ILE A 92 -10.11 -0.44 7.70
C ILE A 92 -11.28 -0.41 6.70
N GLU A 93 -12.07 0.66 6.71
CA GLU A 93 -13.15 0.85 5.74
C GLU A 93 -12.58 1.08 4.34
N GLY A 94 -11.53 1.89 4.21
CA GLY A 94 -10.77 2.10 2.99
C GLY A 94 -10.19 0.82 2.40
N LEU A 95 -9.73 -0.12 3.24
CA LEU A 95 -9.22 -1.43 2.79
C LEU A 95 -10.26 -2.26 2.03
N ARG A 96 -11.56 -1.98 2.17
CA ARG A 96 -12.60 -2.72 1.45
C ARG A 96 -12.73 -2.29 -0.02
N ASN A 97 -12.25 -1.11 -0.38
CA ASN A 97 -12.36 -0.56 -1.72
C ASN A 97 -11.14 -0.94 -2.57
N GLU A 98 -11.37 -1.37 -3.81
CA GLU A 98 -10.28 -1.62 -4.74
C GLU A 98 -9.58 -0.31 -5.11
N VAL A 99 -8.26 -0.27 -4.92
CA VAL A 99 -7.41 0.90 -5.21
C VAL A 99 -6.41 0.54 -6.31
N VAL A 100 -6.95 0.33 -7.51
CA VAL A 100 -6.21 0.00 -8.73
C VAL A 100 -6.39 1.15 -9.72
N CYS A 101 -5.32 1.54 -10.42
CA CYS A 101 -5.37 2.60 -11.41
C CYS A 101 -6.40 2.26 -12.50
N ARG A 102 -7.26 3.22 -12.81
CA ARG A 102 -8.28 3.13 -13.87
C ARG A 102 -7.73 3.56 -15.21
N GLU A 103 -6.69 4.37 -15.20
CA GLU A 103 -6.00 4.88 -16.38
C GLU A 103 -4.48 4.90 -16.17
N THR A 104 -3.72 5.07 -17.25
CA THR A 104 -2.24 4.99 -17.21
C THR A 104 -1.54 6.02 -18.10
N ARG A 105 -2.24 7.09 -18.54
CA ARG A 105 -1.69 8.09 -19.48
C ARG A 105 -0.42 8.75 -18.95
N ILE A 106 -0.31 8.89 -17.63
CA ILE A 106 0.88 9.45 -16.97
C ILE A 106 2.17 8.68 -17.30
N ARG A 107 2.08 7.38 -17.64
CA ARG A 107 3.23 6.56 -18.03
C ARG A 107 3.79 6.96 -19.40
N GLU A 108 2.96 7.53 -20.27
CA GLU A 108 3.37 8.05 -21.57
C GLU A 108 3.96 9.46 -21.45
N LEU A 109 3.40 10.28 -20.57
CA LEU A 109 3.87 11.65 -20.32
C LEU A 109 5.20 11.65 -19.55
N ILE A 110 5.35 10.77 -18.56
CA ILE A 110 6.52 10.70 -17.69
C ILE A 110 7.02 9.24 -17.67
N PRO A 111 7.72 8.78 -18.73
CA PRO A 111 8.16 7.40 -18.85
C PRO A 111 9.39 7.12 -17.98
N PHE A 112 9.29 6.14 -17.09
CA PHE A 112 10.42 5.55 -16.36
C PHE A 112 10.08 4.12 -15.91
N PRO A 113 11.07 3.25 -15.65
CA PRO A 113 10.82 1.92 -15.11
C PRO A 113 10.26 2.02 -13.68
N LEU A 114 9.10 1.41 -13.45
CA LEU A 114 8.47 1.39 -12.13
C LEU A 114 9.12 0.33 -11.23
N THR A 115 9.25 0.68 -9.96
CA THR A 115 9.80 -0.17 -8.92
C THR A 115 8.76 -1.22 -8.53
N SER A 116 9.14 -2.50 -8.57
CA SER A 116 8.24 -3.58 -8.15
C SER A 116 7.97 -3.53 -6.65
N TYR A 117 6.87 -4.14 -6.21
CA TYR A 117 6.53 -4.22 -4.79
C TYR A 117 7.66 -4.90 -3.99
N ASP A 118 8.20 -6.00 -4.50
CA ASP A 118 9.26 -6.76 -3.83
C ASP A 118 10.58 -5.97 -3.76
N GLU A 119 10.87 -5.16 -4.78
CA GLU A 119 12.02 -4.26 -4.76
C GLU A 119 11.86 -3.12 -3.76
N ALA A 120 10.71 -2.44 -3.78
CA ALA A 120 10.39 -1.37 -2.83
C ALA A 120 10.41 -1.89 -1.38
N LEU A 121 9.91 -3.11 -1.16
CA LEU A 121 9.95 -3.78 0.13
C LEU A 121 11.37 -4.04 0.61
N ARG A 122 12.24 -4.56 -0.26
CA ARG A 122 13.66 -4.80 0.04
C ARG A 122 14.36 -3.50 0.45
N GLU A 123 14.11 -2.40 -0.25
CA GLU A 123 14.68 -1.10 0.04
C GLU A 123 14.21 -0.55 1.39
N ALA A 124 12.90 -0.56 1.64
CA ALA A 124 12.32 -0.10 2.90
C ALA A 124 12.82 -0.91 4.11
N LEU A 125 12.95 -2.24 3.98
CA LEU A 125 13.49 -3.09 5.05
C LEU A 125 14.99 -2.81 5.30
N ALA A 126 15.76 -2.51 4.26
CA ALA A 126 17.16 -2.13 4.41
C ALA A 126 17.30 -0.77 5.12
N GLU A 127 16.44 0.20 4.82
CA GLU A 127 16.39 1.51 5.49
C GLU A 127 16.00 1.38 6.97
N GLY A 128 14.92 0.66 7.29
CA GLY A 128 14.48 0.46 8.67
C GLY A 128 15.51 -0.29 9.54
N LYS A 129 16.32 -1.17 8.93
CA LYS A 129 17.47 -1.78 9.62
C LYS A 129 18.55 -0.75 9.95
N ARG A 130 18.85 0.20 9.04
CA ARG A 130 19.84 1.26 9.27
C ARG A 130 19.40 2.22 10.37
N GLU A 131 18.13 2.61 10.39
CA GLU A 131 17.59 3.51 11.42
C GLU A 131 17.66 2.88 12.82
N ARG A 132 17.35 1.58 12.94
CA ARG A 132 17.42 0.85 14.22
C ARG A 132 18.84 0.75 14.79
N HIS A 133 19.86 0.86 13.95
CA HIS A 133 21.28 0.81 14.34
C HIS A 133 21.94 2.19 14.41
N ARG A 134 21.15 3.27 14.29
CA ARG A 134 21.65 4.63 14.48
C ARG A 134 21.75 4.91 15.99
N PRO A 135 22.94 5.33 16.50
CA PRO A 135 23.14 5.61 17.92
C PRO A 135 22.34 6.82 18.41
#